data_AF-A0A6M8HE38-F1
#
_entry.id   AF-A0A6M8HE38-F1
#
_cell.length_a   1.000
_cell.length_b   1.000
_cell.length_c   1.000
_cell.angle_alpha   90.00
_cell.angle_beta   90.00
_cell.angle_gamma   90.00
#
_symmetry.space_group_name_H-M   'P 1'
#
loop_
_entity.id
_entity.type
_entity.pdbx_description
1 polymer ?
#
loop_
_entity_poly.entity_id
_entity_poly.type
_entity_poly.pdbx_seq_one_letter_code
_entity_poly.pdbx_strand_id
1 'polypeptide(L)'
;MIEKEKIGLVVVLKDEVHDIAAWLAWHIALGFDTILVIDDASTDGTDRIVRNVGLHFDVRYEKVLQDFDFFYDRQQNEYKKAIARLKSEFSWLCFLDADEYLLLESAPSVPQFLESFPEADGIAVNWRLHGNNGHVLRPLVPAPVAYPMRSHSNEAINRHVKSFVRPTRVGTGWHNVHCFDISPPLYLNTIGKPIKWSSTPGIVHGEPVFSGAWIMHFQNRSMEHFIDRAKKRRDTLIVAQIWNNESWNAESDDSASRFFTAMFRVLAKIELQISSALCGMISTSIKPPNFSVNYSMKPTKPVVKSVVAGKSIGLITQKVITYFNTSLQVDPNSDLIIHSSETDQRSESLYLIRPTNSDADALMVCPTHGSRPLRLRGDRQAGTVIQMQVGLTPEGLTTFRSPATRLFLTAEPPGIGTGNQVSCDRKVVKNWEMFSLLVLDSDTVDQAVTQMAQSYFELISRGLTASSLCKWISESPRSASSTLLQILLRQLSKSEKLHFSTYLPASTPLETLVNNSQYS
;
A
#
# COMPACT_ATOMS: atom_id res chain seq x y z
N MET A 1 28.22 -18.85 -17.21
CA MET A 1 27.01 -18.05 -16.95
C MET A 1 27.48 -16.76 -16.30
N ILE A 2 27.18 -15.60 -16.87
CA ILE A 2 27.49 -14.32 -16.20
C ILE A 2 26.53 -14.22 -15.02
N GLU A 3 27.06 -14.12 -13.82
CA GLU A 3 26.27 -13.98 -12.59
C GLU A 3 25.51 -12.64 -12.68
N LYS A 4 24.17 -12.67 -12.51
CA LYS A 4 23.35 -11.46 -12.58
C LYS A 4 23.84 -10.48 -11.50
N GLU A 5 24.14 -9.24 -11.89
CA GLU A 5 24.48 -8.18 -10.93
C GLU A 5 23.32 -8.00 -9.93
N LYS A 6 23.62 -8.05 -8.62
CA LYS A 6 22.66 -7.74 -7.56
C LYS A 6 22.67 -6.25 -7.24
N ILE A 7 21.49 -5.67 -7.07
CA ILE A 7 21.31 -4.25 -6.78
C ILE A 7 20.60 -4.10 -5.43
N GLY A 8 21.25 -3.39 -4.50
CA GLY A 8 20.74 -3.10 -3.17
C GLY A 8 20.21 -1.68 -3.06
N LEU A 9 19.17 -1.48 -2.24
CA LEU A 9 18.72 -0.18 -1.77
C LEU A 9 18.93 -0.08 -0.27
N VAL A 10 19.50 1.02 0.21
CA VAL A 10 19.75 1.27 1.63
C VAL A 10 18.96 2.50 2.08
N VAL A 11 18.23 2.36 3.17
CA VAL A 11 17.48 3.45 3.82
C VAL A 11 17.74 3.43 5.32
N VAL A 12 17.97 4.62 5.90
CA VAL A 12 17.89 4.83 7.35
C VAL A 12 16.60 5.59 7.64
N LEU A 13 15.78 5.08 8.54
CA LEU A 13 14.46 5.64 8.83
C LEU A 13 14.14 5.66 10.32
N LYS A 14 13.13 6.46 10.68
CA LYS A 14 12.56 6.49 12.03
C LYS A 14 11.08 6.83 11.95
N ASP A 15 10.26 5.98 12.54
CA ASP A 15 8.81 6.16 12.66
C ASP A 15 8.10 6.48 11.33
N GLU A 16 8.19 5.54 10.39
CA GLU A 16 7.60 5.60 9.04
C GLU A 16 6.47 4.57 8.86
N VAL A 17 5.76 4.19 9.94
CA VAL A 17 4.76 3.10 9.91
C VAL A 17 3.69 3.33 8.86
N HIS A 18 3.37 4.60 8.59
CA HIS A 18 2.40 4.98 7.60
C HIS A 18 2.90 4.66 6.20
N ASP A 19 4.07 5.14 5.79
CA ASP A 19 4.47 5.14 4.38
C ASP A 19 5.35 3.93 3.98
N ILE A 20 5.97 3.25 4.94
CA ILE A 20 7.01 2.25 4.67
C ILE A 20 6.53 1.08 3.80
N ALA A 21 5.29 0.63 3.95
CA ALA A 21 4.76 -0.47 3.13
C ALA A 21 4.70 -0.09 1.64
N ALA A 22 4.18 1.10 1.33
CA ALA A 22 4.08 1.61 -0.03
C ALA A 22 5.46 1.97 -0.60
N TRP A 23 6.35 2.51 0.23
CA TRP A 23 7.73 2.80 -0.14
C TRP A 23 8.50 1.53 -0.53
N LEU A 24 8.39 0.46 0.27
CA LEU A 24 8.98 -0.84 -0.05
C LEU A 24 8.37 -1.42 -1.33
N ALA A 25 7.04 -1.37 -1.47
CA ALA A 25 6.35 -1.87 -2.65
C ALA A 25 6.81 -1.19 -3.94
N TRP A 26 7.00 0.13 -3.90
CA TRP A 26 7.48 0.91 -5.03
C TRP A 26 8.87 0.45 -5.49
N HIS A 27 9.82 0.36 -4.56
CA HIS A 27 11.20 0.03 -4.90
C HIS A 27 11.37 -1.46 -5.26
N ILE A 28 10.61 -2.37 -4.63
CA ILE A 28 10.54 -3.77 -5.07
C ILE A 28 9.99 -3.86 -6.50
N ALA A 29 8.93 -3.11 -6.82
CA ALA A 29 8.34 -3.09 -8.16
C ALA A 29 9.27 -2.52 -9.24
N LEU A 30 10.18 -1.61 -8.86
CA LEU A 30 11.23 -1.08 -9.74
C LEU A 30 12.37 -2.08 -10.03
N GLY A 31 12.45 -3.18 -9.28
CA GLY A 31 13.39 -4.26 -9.52
C GLY A 31 14.68 -4.20 -8.70
N PHE A 32 14.67 -3.55 -7.52
CA PHE A 32 15.73 -3.76 -6.54
C PHE A 32 15.72 -5.21 -6.03
N ASP A 33 16.88 -5.88 -6.01
CA ASP A 33 16.97 -7.28 -5.56
C ASP A 33 16.88 -7.39 -4.03
N THR A 34 17.45 -6.42 -3.32
CA THR A 34 17.45 -6.36 -1.84
C THR A 34 17.22 -4.95 -1.35
N ILE A 35 16.43 -4.79 -0.28
CA ILE A 35 16.30 -3.52 0.44
C ILE A 35 16.80 -3.71 1.87
N LEU A 36 17.85 -2.98 2.25
CA LEU A 36 18.32 -2.87 3.63
C LEU A 36 17.64 -1.68 4.31
N VAL A 37 16.82 -1.99 5.31
CA VAL A 37 16.18 -1.00 6.18
C VAL A 37 16.92 -0.94 7.51
N ILE A 38 17.47 0.23 7.80
CA ILE A 38 18.16 0.52 9.05
C ILE A 38 17.25 1.42 9.90
N ASP A 39 16.71 0.86 10.97
CA ASP A 39 15.75 1.50 11.85
C ASP A 39 16.45 2.23 13.01
N ASP A 40 16.33 3.56 13.01
CA ASP A 40 16.84 4.45 14.05
C ASP A 40 15.87 4.51 15.24
N ALA A 41 15.60 3.33 15.82
CA ALA A 41 14.75 3.13 16.99
C ALA A 41 13.33 3.69 16.83
N SER A 42 12.61 3.21 15.81
CA SER A 42 11.17 3.45 15.65
C SER A 42 10.36 2.91 16.84
N THR A 43 9.24 3.57 17.11
CA THR A 43 8.32 3.29 18.23
C THR A 43 6.86 3.17 17.79
N ASP A 44 6.60 3.38 16.50
CA ASP A 44 5.28 3.43 15.89
C ASP A 44 4.83 2.11 15.23
N GLY A 45 5.70 1.08 15.25
CA GLY A 45 5.45 -0.22 14.62
C GLY A 45 6.05 -0.39 13.22
N THR A 46 6.87 0.55 12.74
CA THR A 46 7.62 0.45 11.49
C THR A 46 8.40 -0.87 11.40
N ASP A 47 9.10 -1.25 12.48
CA ASP A 47 9.90 -2.47 12.58
C ASP A 47 9.10 -3.72 12.25
N ARG A 48 7.85 -3.79 12.72
CA ARG A 48 6.97 -4.94 12.52
C ARG A 48 6.55 -5.05 11.06
N ILE A 49 6.24 -3.94 10.41
CA ILE A 49 5.89 -3.95 8.97
C ILE A 49 7.08 -4.47 8.18
N VAL A 50 8.26 -3.89 8.38
CA VAL A 50 9.48 -4.23 7.64
C VAL A 50 9.85 -5.71 7.84
N ARG A 51 9.83 -6.20 9.08
CA ARG A 51 10.15 -7.60 9.39
C ARG A 51 9.15 -8.59 8.76
N ASN A 52 7.87 -8.25 8.72
CA ASN A 52 6.87 -9.09 8.06
C ASN A 52 7.07 -9.13 6.54
N VAL A 53 7.39 -7.99 5.92
CA VAL A 53 7.72 -7.94 4.48
C VAL A 53 8.96 -8.79 4.18
N GLY A 54 9.97 -8.77 5.07
CA GLY A 54 11.19 -9.57 4.96
C GLY A 54 11.00 -11.10 4.96
N LEU A 55 9.80 -11.60 5.29
CA LEU A 55 9.48 -13.03 5.20
C LEU A 55 9.22 -13.49 3.75
N HIS A 56 9.00 -12.54 2.83
CA HIS A 56 8.53 -12.83 1.47
C HIS A 56 9.31 -12.09 0.38
N PHE A 57 9.96 -11.00 0.75
CA PHE A 57 10.86 -10.23 -0.10
C PHE A 57 12.22 -10.17 0.60
N ASP A 58 13.33 -10.00 -0.14
CA ASP A 58 14.64 -9.77 0.48
C ASP A 58 14.73 -8.34 1.03
N VAL A 59 13.97 -8.10 2.10
CA VAL A 59 13.95 -6.86 2.88
C VAL A 59 14.60 -7.16 4.22
N ARG A 60 15.80 -6.64 4.41
CA ARG A 60 16.64 -6.90 5.59
C ARG A 60 16.42 -5.79 6.60
N TYR A 61 16.11 -6.15 7.83
CA TYR A 61 15.90 -5.21 8.93
C TYR A 61 17.11 -5.19 9.85
N GLU A 62 17.61 -3.98 10.14
CA GLU A 62 18.63 -3.71 11.14
C GLU A 62 18.18 -2.59 12.05
N LYS A 63 18.66 -2.61 13.30
CA LYS A 63 18.42 -1.54 14.26
C LYS A 63 19.73 -0.82 14.52
N VAL A 64 19.71 0.51 14.58
CA VAL A 64 20.88 1.29 15.01
C VAL A 64 21.25 0.92 16.44
N LEU A 65 22.50 0.48 16.66
CA LEU A 65 22.98 0.00 17.96
C LEU A 65 23.82 1.03 18.72
N GLN A 66 24.25 2.11 18.07
CA GLN A 66 25.14 3.11 18.67
C GLN A 66 24.38 4.39 18.99
N ASP A 67 24.51 4.85 20.23
CA ASP A 67 24.06 6.15 20.69
C ASP A 67 25.07 7.22 20.23
N PHE A 68 24.88 7.75 19.03
CA PHE A 68 25.39 9.09 18.71
C PHE A 68 24.31 10.11 19.04
N ASP A 69 24.70 11.27 19.56
CA ASP A 69 23.77 12.33 19.95
C ASP A 69 22.98 12.86 18.73
N PHE A 70 23.62 12.96 17.56
CA PHE A 70 23.02 13.54 16.35
C PHE A 70 22.63 12.49 15.31
N PHE A 71 21.44 12.66 14.72
CA PHE A 71 20.92 11.79 13.67
C PHE A 71 21.85 11.68 12.45
N TYR A 72 22.44 12.81 12.03
CA TYR A 72 23.31 12.85 10.86
C TYR A 72 24.56 11.97 11.02
N ASP A 73 25.13 11.94 12.22
CA ASP A 73 26.29 11.09 12.53
C ASP A 73 25.91 9.61 12.51
N ARG A 74 24.72 9.26 13.02
CA ARG A 74 24.17 7.89 12.93
C ARG A 74 24.02 7.48 11.47
N GLN A 75 23.33 8.29 10.65
CA GLN A 75 23.08 7.98 9.24
C GLN A 75 24.38 7.76 8.46
N GLN A 76 25.36 8.67 8.61
CA GLN A 76 26.67 8.53 8.00
C GLN A 76 27.34 7.20 8.38
N ASN A 77 27.36 6.87 9.68
CA ASN A 77 28.05 5.66 10.15
C ASN A 77 27.37 4.38 9.66
N GLU A 78 26.04 4.37 9.61
CA GLU A 78 25.29 3.24 9.09
C GLU A 78 25.48 3.05 7.58
N TYR A 79 25.58 4.13 6.79
CA TYR A 79 25.91 4.01 5.36
C TYR A 79 27.31 3.45 5.13
N LYS A 80 28.30 3.90 5.91
CA LYS A 80 29.67 3.34 5.85
C LYS A 80 29.69 1.84 6.17
N LYS A 81 28.98 1.43 7.22
CA LYS A 81 28.84 0.01 7.60
C LYS A 81 28.15 -0.79 6.51
N ALA A 82 27.07 -0.26 5.93
CA ALA A 82 26.34 -0.88 4.83
C ALA A 82 27.27 -1.11 3.62
N ILE A 83 27.99 -0.08 3.16
CA ILE A 83 28.95 -0.21 2.05
C ILE A 83 29.98 -1.29 2.35
N ALA A 84 30.63 -1.23 3.51
CA ALA A 84 31.70 -2.16 3.88
C ALA A 84 31.23 -3.63 3.90
N ARG A 85 30.00 -3.87 4.37
CA ARG A 85 29.42 -5.20 4.51
C ARG A 85 28.82 -5.74 3.20
N LEU A 86 28.18 -4.88 2.42
CA LEU A 86 27.43 -5.28 1.23
C LEU A 86 28.29 -5.31 -0.04
N LYS A 87 29.51 -4.75 -0.01
CA LYS A 87 30.36 -4.64 -1.21
C LYS A 87 30.70 -5.95 -1.92
N SER A 88 30.68 -7.09 -1.22
CA SER A 88 30.94 -8.40 -1.82
C SER A 88 29.69 -9.07 -2.39
N GLU A 89 28.50 -8.60 -2.02
CA GLU A 89 27.23 -9.18 -2.44
C GLU A 89 26.56 -8.39 -3.56
N PHE A 90 26.77 -7.07 -3.61
CA PHE A 90 26.05 -6.18 -4.52
C PHE A 90 27.00 -5.47 -5.49
N SER A 91 26.60 -5.43 -6.76
CA SER A 91 27.29 -4.65 -7.80
C SER A 91 26.99 -3.16 -7.69
N TRP A 92 25.79 -2.84 -7.20
CA TRP A 92 25.31 -1.47 -7.00
C TRP A 92 24.56 -1.34 -5.68
N LEU A 93 24.77 -0.21 -4.99
CA LEU A 93 23.94 0.24 -3.87
C LEU A 93 23.33 1.60 -4.22
N CYS A 94 22.04 1.75 -3.97
CA CYS A 94 21.34 3.03 -3.98
C CYS A 94 21.08 3.48 -2.54
N PHE A 95 21.16 4.77 -2.27
CA PHE A 95 20.87 5.35 -0.96
C PHE A 95 19.73 6.35 -1.09
N LEU A 96 18.62 6.12 -0.40
CA LEU A 96 17.44 6.98 -0.39
C LEU A 96 16.92 7.18 1.03
N ASP A 97 16.22 8.28 1.24
CA ASP A 97 15.45 8.54 2.44
C ASP A 97 14.01 7.99 2.29
N ALA A 98 13.30 7.79 3.41
CA ALA A 98 11.95 7.20 3.40
C ALA A 98 10.86 8.11 2.76
N ASP A 99 11.20 9.35 2.43
CA ASP A 99 10.35 10.29 1.70
C ASP A 99 10.78 10.54 0.26
N GLU A 100 11.64 9.67 -0.26
CA GLU A 100 12.19 9.72 -1.61
C GLU A 100 11.81 8.48 -2.42
N TYR A 101 11.36 8.69 -3.64
CA TYR A 101 10.97 7.64 -4.56
C TYR A 101 11.74 7.81 -5.87
N LEU A 102 12.53 6.81 -6.24
CA LEU A 102 13.19 6.80 -7.54
C LEU A 102 12.15 6.71 -8.65
N LEU A 103 12.29 7.52 -9.70
CA LEU A 103 11.53 7.38 -10.93
C LEU A 103 12.47 7.24 -12.12
N LEU A 104 12.16 6.28 -12.99
CA LEU A 104 12.83 6.09 -14.28
C LEU A 104 11.93 6.65 -15.39
N GLU A 105 12.49 7.51 -16.23
CA GLU A 105 11.75 8.19 -17.31
C GLU A 105 11.23 7.16 -18.33
N SER A 106 12.14 6.35 -18.88
CA SER A 106 11.85 5.42 -19.97
C SER A 106 12.19 3.97 -19.61
N ALA A 107 13.29 3.73 -18.89
CA ALA A 107 13.67 2.39 -18.45
C ALA A 107 12.54 1.74 -17.62
N PRO A 108 12.21 0.45 -17.85
CA PRO A 108 11.13 -0.22 -17.14
C PRO A 108 11.57 -0.78 -15.78
N SER A 109 12.86 -0.85 -15.50
CA SER A 109 13.41 -1.35 -14.22
C SER A 109 14.80 -0.78 -13.94
N VAL A 110 15.21 -0.82 -12.66
CA VAL A 110 16.53 -0.37 -12.21
C VAL A 110 17.69 -1.16 -12.85
N PRO A 111 17.64 -2.50 -12.99
CA PRO A 111 18.68 -3.23 -13.72
C PRO A 111 18.91 -2.68 -15.14
N GLN A 112 17.85 -2.47 -15.91
CA GLN A 112 17.95 -1.95 -17.28
C GLN A 112 18.39 -0.48 -17.34
N PHE A 113 18.05 0.31 -16.32
CA PHE A 113 18.61 1.65 -16.19
C PHE A 113 20.13 1.60 -15.99
N LEU A 114 20.62 0.75 -15.09
CA LEU A 114 22.04 0.64 -14.76
C LEU A 114 22.90 0.04 -15.89
N GLU A 115 22.32 -0.79 -16.77
CA GLU A 115 22.97 -1.28 -17.99
C GLU A 115 23.47 -0.15 -18.91
N SER A 116 22.87 1.05 -18.82
CA SER A 116 23.28 2.23 -19.61
C SER A 116 24.55 2.91 -19.08
N PHE A 117 25.11 2.43 -17.95
CA PHE A 117 26.24 3.07 -17.27
C PHE A 117 27.38 2.07 -16.93
N PRO A 118 27.92 1.33 -17.92
CA PRO A 118 28.96 0.34 -17.67
C PRO A 118 30.26 0.96 -17.10
N GLU A 119 30.57 2.20 -17.49
CA GLU A 119 31.78 2.93 -17.09
C GLU A 119 31.60 3.74 -15.79
N ALA A 120 30.41 3.75 -15.19
CA ALA A 120 30.16 4.51 -13.98
C ALA A 120 30.54 3.72 -12.73
N ASP A 121 31.20 4.39 -11.80
CA ASP A 121 31.37 3.94 -10.41
C ASP A 121 30.34 4.58 -9.49
N GLY A 122 29.80 5.75 -9.87
CA GLY A 122 28.69 6.42 -9.21
C GLY A 122 27.73 7.08 -10.20
N ILE A 123 26.44 7.10 -9.89
CA ILE A 123 25.41 7.80 -10.66
C ILE A 123 24.65 8.72 -9.73
N ALA A 124 24.72 10.02 -9.97
CA ALA A 124 23.97 11.03 -9.24
C ALA A 124 22.61 11.28 -9.92
N VAL A 125 21.55 11.21 -9.12
CA VAL A 125 20.16 11.35 -9.54
C VAL A 125 19.55 12.56 -8.83
N ASN A 126 19.14 13.58 -9.60
CA ASN A 126 18.62 14.83 -9.06
C ASN A 126 17.27 14.66 -8.36
N TRP A 127 17.05 15.45 -7.32
CA TRP A 127 15.76 15.64 -6.69
C TRP A 127 14.79 16.41 -7.58
N ARG A 128 13.52 16.03 -7.51
CA ARG A 128 12.38 16.79 -7.99
C ARG A 128 11.37 16.87 -6.86
N LEU A 129 11.19 18.06 -6.30
CA LEU A 129 10.34 18.24 -5.12
C LEU A 129 8.86 18.15 -5.50
N HIS A 130 8.13 17.31 -4.77
CA HIS A 130 6.67 17.21 -4.87
C HIS A 130 6.01 17.98 -3.73
N GLY A 131 4.91 18.64 -4.08
CA GLY A 131 4.18 19.55 -3.20
C GLY A 131 3.24 18.87 -2.23
N ASN A 132 2.72 19.70 -1.32
CA ASN A 132 1.75 19.24 -0.31
C ASN A 132 0.33 19.08 -0.87
N ASN A 133 0.08 19.57 -2.09
CA ASN A 133 -1.20 19.53 -2.80
C ASN A 133 -2.40 20.06 -1.99
N GLY A 134 -2.16 20.91 -0.98
CA GLY A 134 -3.19 21.44 -0.08
C GLY A 134 -3.80 20.42 0.89
N HIS A 135 -3.23 19.22 1.01
CA HIS A 135 -3.76 18.19 1.90
C HIS A 135 -3.62 18.59 3.37
N VAL A 136 -4.74 18.70 4.08
CA VAL A 136 -4.71 18.92 5.53
C VAL A 136 -4.46 17.61 6.27
N LEU A 137 -5.27 16.59 5.96
CA LEU A 137 -5.12 15.25 6.52
C LEU A 137 -4.21 14.40 5.64
N ARG A 138 -3.53 13.42 6.25
CA ARG A 138 -2.74 12.43 5.53
C ARG A 138 -3.65 11.67 4.55
N PRO A 139 -3.35 11.69 3.25
CA PRO A 139 -4.05 10.88 2.26
C PRO A 139 -3.88 9.39 2.58
N LEU A 140 -4.90 8.61 2.22
CA LEU A 140 -4.91 7.15 2.38
C LEU A 140 -4.58 6.47 1.06
N VAL A 141 -3.60 7.02 0.35
CA VAL A 141 -3.01 6.48 -0.89
C VAL A 141 -1.51 6.81 -0.86
N PRO A 142 -0.65 6.05 -1.57
CA PRO A 142 0.80 6.26 -1.51
C PRO A 142 1.19 7.67 -1.95
N ALA A 143 2.30 8.20 -1.41
CA ALA A 143 2.73 9.57 -1.70
C ALA A 143 2.84 9.89 -3.22
N PRO A 144 3.41 9.02 -4.09
CA PRO A 144 3.43 9.27 -5.54
C PRO A 144 2.05 9.43 -6.19
N VAL A 145 1.00 8.89 -5.58
CA VAL A 145 -0.39 9.01 -6.04
C VAL A 145 -1.06 10.24 -5.43
N ALA A 146 -0.76 10.53 -4.17
CA ALA A 146 -1.41 11.57 -3.39
C ALA A 146 -0.97 13.00 -3.77
N TYR A 147 0.27 13.14 -4.24
CA TYR A 147 0.95 14.43 -4.45
C TYR A 147 1.42 14.60 -5.92
N PRO A 148 0.50 14.67 -6.90
CA PRO A 148 0.82 14.82 -8.33
C PRO A 148 1.29 16.22 -8.75
N MET A 149 1.48 17.15 -7.81
CA MET A 149 2.00 18.49 -8.13
C MET A 149 3.44 18.58 -7.65
N ARG A 150 4.27 19.29 -8.40
CA ARG A 150 5.70 19.44 -8.14
C ARG A 150 6.18 20.87 -8.28
N SER A 151 7.39 21.11 -7.80
CA SER A 151 8.11 22.37 -7.98
C SER A 151 8.46 22.64 -9.45
N HIS A 152 8.83 23.90 -9.74
CA HIS A 152 9.46 24.22 -11.02
C HIS A 152 10.80 23.49 -11.14
N SER A 153 11.14 23.09 -12.36
CA SER A 153 12.37 22.33 -12.62
C SER A 153 13.64 23.06 -12.17
N ASN A 154 13.66 24.39 -12.25
CA ASN A 154 14.81 25.25 -11.93
C ASN A 154 14.91 25.66 -10.44
N GLU A 155 14.07 25.12 -9.55
CA GLU A 155 14.21 25.38 -8.12
C GLU A 155 15.58 24.90 -7.62
N ALA A 156 16.29 25.76 -6.88
CA ALA A 156 17.65 25.48 -6.45
C ALA A 156 17.77 24.19 -5.62
N ILE A 157 16.73 23.83 -4.87
CA ILE A 157 16.68 22.60 -4.09
C ILE A 157 16.75 21.33 -4.96
N ASN A 158 16.25 21.36 -6.20
CA ASN A 158 16.30 20.23 -7.13
C ASN A 158 17.74 19.88 -7.57
N ARG A 159 18.71 20.76 -7.33
CA ARG A 159 20.14 20.51 -7.62
C ARG A 159 20.77 19.47 -6.67
N HIS A 160 20.13 19.16 -5.56
CA HIS A 160 20.55 18.07 -4.68
C HIS A 160 20.36 16.72 -5.38
N VAL A 161 21.16 15.74 -4.97
CA VAL A 161 21.13 14.40 -5.55
C VAL A 161 21.06 13.31 -4.49
N LYS A 162 20.61 12.14 -4.92
CA LYS A 162 20.94 10.86 -4.29
C LYS A 162 21.71 10.02 -5.29
N SER A 163 22.30 8.92 -4.82
CA SER A 163 23.32 8.25 -5.60
C SER A 163 23.19 6.73 -5.62
N PHE A 164 23.40 6.19 -6.81
CA PHE A 164 23.85 4.81 -6.99
C PHE A 164 25.37 4.79 -6.93
N VAL A 165 25.96 3.77 -6.30
CA VAL A 165 27.41 3.58 -6.25
C VAL A 165 27.76 2.11 -6.41
N ARG A 166 28.90 1.83 -7.05
CA ARG A 166 29.53 0.51 -6.99
C ARG A 166 30.28 0.41 -5.66
N PRO A 167 29.82 -0.41 -4.70
CA PRO A 167 30.36 -0.39 -3.35
C PRO A 167 31.84 -0.82 -3.26
N THR A 168 32.34 -1.57 -4.24
CA THR A 168 33.77 -1.93 -4.36
C THR A 168 34.67 -0.79 -4.85
N ARG A 169 34.08 0.31 -5.32
CA ARG A 169 34.75 1.46 -5.93
C ARG A 169 34.67 2.72 -5.06
N VAL A 170 33.88 2.68 -4.00
CA VAL A 170 33.84 3.76 -2.99
C VAL A 170 35.13 3.73 -2.18
N GLY A 171 35.83 4.86 -2.13
CA GLY A 171 37.03 5.05 -1.33
C GLY A 171 36.77 5.08 0.17
N THR A 172 37.82 5.32 0.95
CA THR A 172 37.73 5.36 2.42
C THR A 172 37.29 6.71 2.97
N GLY A 173 37.28 7.75 2.13
CA GLY A 173 36.81 9.08 2.46
C GLY A 173 35.28 9.14 2.61
N TRP A 174 34.80 10.26 3.16
CA TRP A 174 33.38 10.54 3.25
C TRP A 174 33.14 12.02 3.03
N HIS A 175 32.24 12.35 2.10
CA HIS A 175 31.79 13.72 1.91
C HIS A 175 30.48 13.96 2.66
N ASN A 176 29.39 13.30 2.24
CA ASN A 176 28.10 13.35 2.91
C ASN A 176 27.18 12.23 2.40
N VAL A 177 25.92 12.24 2.84
CA VAL A 177 24.90 11.24 2.46
C VAL A 177 24.43 11.33 1.00
N HIS A 178 24.86 12.35 0.25
CA HIS A 178 24.51 12.57 -1.15
C HIS A 178 25.68 12.28 -2.11
N CYS A 179 26.91 12.47 -1.65
CA CYS A 179 28.15 12.34 -2.43
C CYS A 179 29.16 11.41 -1.74
N PHE A 180 29.52 10.35 -2.44
CA PHE A 180 30.46 9.32 -1.97
C PHE A 180 31.87 9.57 -2.54
N ASP A 181 32.89 9.01 -1.87
CA ASP A 181 34.29 9.13 -2.28
C ASP A 181 34.57 8.31 -3.56
N ILE A 182 34.20 8.88 -4.71
CA ILE A 182 34.33 8.31 -6.05
C ILE A 182 34.97 9.37 -6.94
N SER A 183 35.87 8.93 -7.83
CA SER A 183 36.55 9.84 -8.75
C SER A 183 35.53 10.56 -9.65
N PRO A 184 35.51 11.92 -9.72
CA PRO A 184 34.49 12.68 -10.44
C PRO A 184 34.28 12.27 -11.92
N PRO A 185 35.31 11.90 -12.71
CA PRO A 185 35.11 11.42 -14.08
C PRO A 185 34.25 10.16 -14.19
N LEU A 186 34.17 9.36 -13.12
CA LEU A 186 33.40 8.11 -13.03
C LEU A 186 32.08 8.29 -12.25
N TYR A 187 31.80 9.52 -11.81
CA TYR A 187 30.56 9.89 -11.14
C TYR A 187 29.66 10.63 -12.13
N LEU A 188 28.77 9.89 -12.77
CA LEU A 188 27.97 10.38 -13.89
C LEU A 188 26.59 10.87 -13.43
N ASN A 189 25.97 11.75 -14.22
CA ASN A 189 24.54 12.02 -14.11
C ASN A 189 23.72 10.97 -14.88
N THR A 190 22.40 11.11 -14.85
CA THR A 190 21.44 10.19 -15.47
C THR A 190 21.44 10.18 -17.01
N ILE A 191 22.28 11.00 -17.66
CA ILE A 191 22.52 10.98 -19.11
C ILE A 191 23.98 10.62 -19.47
N GLY A 192 24.74 10.11 -18.51
CA GLY A 192 26.10 9.58 -18.72
C GLY A 192 27.18 10.65 -18.81
N LYS A 193 26.95 11.87 -18.30
CA LYS A 193 27.95 12.94 -18.25
C LYS A 193 28.57 13.05 -16.84
N PRO A 194 29.89 13.24 -16.73
CA PRO A 194 30.52 13.48 -15.43
C PRO A 194 29.90 14.66 -14.67
N ILE A 195 29.66 14.47 -13.38
CA ILE A 195 29.09 15.49 -12.50
C ILE A 195 30.12 16.59 -12.24
N LYS A 196 29.61 17.83 -12.22
CA LYS A 196 30.31 18.98 -11.66
C LYS A 196 29.59 19.40 -10.38
N TRP A 197 30.22 19.22 -9.24
CA TRP A 197 29.70 19.66 -7.95
C TRP A 197 29.78 21.17 -7.81
N SER A 198 28.85 21.74 -7.03
CA SER A 198 28.92 23.11 -6.54
C SER A 198 30.02 23.25 -5.47
N SER A 199 30.07 24.39 -4.76
CA SER A 199 30.91 24.52 -3.56
C SER A 199 30.58 23.48 -2.47
N THR A 200 29.37 22.91 -2.51
CA THR A 200 28.92 21.86 -1.60
C THR A 200 28.76 20.54 -2.38
N PRO A 201 29.54 19.49 -2.06
CA PRO A 201 29.35 18.15 -2.61
C PRO A 201 27.91 17.65 -2.38
N GLY A 202 27.35 16.91 -3.34
CA GLY A 202 25.94 16.49 -3.28
C GLY A 202 24.95 17.49 -3.87
N ILE A 203 25.41 18.69 -4.26
CA ILE A 203 24.64 19.69 -5.01
C ILE A 203 25.37 19.93 -6.33
N VAL A 204 24.69 19.75 -7.47
CA VAL A 204 25.30 19.96 -8.80
C VAL A 204 25.50 21.46 -9.08
N HIS A 205 26.57 21.85 -9.77
CA HIS A 205 26.88 23.26 -10.07
C HIS A 205 25.86 23.91 -11.02
N GLY A 206 25.41 23.17 -12.04
CA GLY A 206 24.47 23.65 -13.06
C GLY A 206 23.02 23.31 -12.74
N GLU A 207 22.21 23.25 -13.80
CA GLU A 207 20.81 22.84 -13.73
C GLU A 207 20.67 21.35 -13.39
N PRO A 208 19.61 20.95 -12.66
CA PRO A 208 19.30 19.55 -12.42
C PRO A 208 18.97 18.82 -13.73
N VAL A 209 19.34 17.55 -13.80
CA VAL A 209 19.04 16.68 -14.95
C VAL A 209 17.92 15.74 -14.58
N PHE A 210 16.83 15.80 -15.36
CA PHE A 210 15.67 14.93 -15.17
C PHE A 210 15.46 13.90 -16.28
N SER A 211 16.27 13.95 -17.34
CA SER A 211 16.25 12.89 -18.35
C SER A 211 16.88 11.61 -17.79
N GLY A 212 16.32 10.46 -18.15
CA GLY A 212 16.73 9.14 -17.67
C GLY A 212 16.09 8.76 -16.33
N ALA A 213 16.37 9.52 -15.27
CA ALA A 213 15.82 9.26 -13.93
C ALA A 213 15.82 10.50 -13.04
N TRP A 214 14.99 10.51 -12.01
CA TRP A 214 15.01 11.50 -10.93
C TRP A 214 14.47 10.92 -9.63
N ILE A 215 14.68 11.61 -8.52
CA ILE A 215 14.08 11.27 -7.22
C ILE A 215 12.88 12.18 -6.97
N MET A 216 11.69 11.60 -6.89
CA MET A 216 10.52 12.31 -6.37
C MET A 216 10.68 12.46 -4.87
N HIS A 217 10.85 13.69 -4.39
CA HIS A 217 11.07 13.97 -2.97
C HIS A 217 9.83 14.63 -2.35
N PHE A 218 9.18 13.92 -1.43
CA PHE A 218 7.97 14.34 -0.74
C PHE A 218 8.30 14.95 0.62
N GLN A 219 9.13 15.99 0.60
CA GLN A 219 9.60 16.66 1.81
C GLN A 219 8.42 17.26 2.59
N ASN A 220 7.52 17.98 1.91
CA ASN A 220 6.40 18.68 2.53
C ASN A 220 5.08 18.03 2.10
N ARG A 221 4.58 17.10 2.93
CA ARG A 221 3.34 16.34 2.71
C ARG A 221 2.13 17.06 3.32
N SER A 222 1.13 16.32 3.82
CA SER A 222 -0.03 16.91 4.48
C SER A 222 0.32 17.73 5.71
N MET A 223 -0.56 18.66 6.10
CA MET A 223 -0.41 19.43 7.34
C MET A 223 -0.32 18.52 8.57
N GLU A 224 -1.10 17.44 8.64
CA GLU A 224 -1.00 16.42 9.69
C GLU A 224 0.42 15.84 9.79
N HIS A 225 1.00 15.43 8.66
CA HIS A 225 2.37 14.92 8.62
C HIS A 225 3.40 15.98 9.04
N PHE A 226 3.23 17.22 8.59
CA PHE A 226 4.08 18.35 8.95
C PHE A 226 4.07 18.62 10.47
N ILE A 227 2.89 18.59 11.09
CA ILE A 227 2.72 18.74 12.54
C ILE A 227 3.34 17.56 13.30
N ASP A 228 3.16 16.33 12.84
CA ASP A 228 3.76 15.14 13.45
C ASP A 228 5.30 15.23 13.44
N ARG A 229 5.88 15.67 12.32
CA ARG A 229 7.32 15.92 12.21
C ARG A 229 7.78 17.03 13.17
N ALA A 230 7.02 18.13 13.27
CA ALA A 230 7.33 19.23 14.18
C ALA A 230 7.32 18.82 15.66
N LYS A 231 6.39 17.94 16.06
CA LYS A 231 6.35 17.40 17.44
C LYS A 231 7.59 16.57 17.78
N LYS A 232 8.15 15.87 16.78
CA LYS A 232 9.33 14.99 16.93
C LYS A 232 10.65 15.78 16.90
N ARG A 233 10.74 16.85 16.10
CA ARG A 233 11.95 17.70 15.97
C ARG A 233 11.84 18.99 16.79
N ARG A 234 12.03 18.86 18.11
CA ARG A 234 11.95 20.01 19.06
C ARG A 234 13.11 21.00 18.95
N ASP A 235 14.16 20.62 18.23
CA ASP A 235 15.36 21.40 17.96
C ASP A 235 15.21 22.36 16.77
N THR A 236 14.16 22.20 15.96
CA THR A 236 13.90 23.00 14.76
C THR A 236 12.62 23.84 14.93
N LEU A 237 12.69 25.15 14.69
CA LEU A 237 11.51 26.00 14.69
C LEU A 237 10.67 25.73 13.43
N ILE A 238 9.62 24.91 13.58
CA ILE A 238 8.69 24.63 12.49
C ILE A 238 7.46 25.54 12.61
N VAL A 239 7.34 26.53 11.73
CA VAL A 239 6.19 27.44 11.64
C VAL A 239 5.35 27.19 10.40
N ALA A 240 4.04 27.45 10.46
CA ALA A 240 3.11 27.20 9.36
C ALA A 240 3.48 27.93 8.05
N GLN A 241 4.22 29.05 8.12
CA GLN A 241 4.75 29.73 6.94
C GLN A 241 5.70 28.84 6.13
N ILE A 242 6.47 27.95 6.76
CA ILE A 242 7.33 26.99 6.04
C ILE A 242 6.45 26.09 5.18
N TRP A 243 5.35 25.58 5.73
CA TRP A 243 4.43 24.72 4.98
C TRP A 243 3.82 25.43 3.76
N ASN A 244 3.54 26.74 3.88
CA ASN A 244 3.01 27.55 2.78
C ASN A 244 4.08 27.91 1.73
N ASN A 245 5.27 28.30 2.18
CA ASN A 245 6.36 28.75 1.31
C ASN A 245 7.02 27.59 0.55
N GLU A 246 7.02 26.40 1.16
CA GLU A 246 7.54 25.15 0.57
C GLU A 246 6.38 24.28 0.08
N SER A 247 5.35 24.90 -0.51
CA SER A 247 4.17 24.15 -0.97
C SER A 247 4.44 23.32 -2.22
N TRP A 248 5.44 23.70 -3.03
CA TRP A 248 5.91 23.01 -4.25
C TRP A 248 4.79 22.54 -5.21
N ASN A 249 3.72 23.32 -5.36
CA ASN A 249 2.54 22.97 -6.16
C ASN A 249 2.49 23.66 -7.54
N ALA A 250 3.63 23.79 -8.22
CA ALA A 250 3.77 24.64 -9.41
C ALA A 250 3.32 23.95 -10.71
N GLU A 251 3.68 22.69 -10.91
CA GLU A 251 3.44 21.94 -12.15
C GLU A 251 2.82 20.58 -11.86
N SER A 252 1.92 20.10 -12.71
CA SER A 252 1.41 18.72 -12.61
C SER A 252 2.43 17.73 -13.17
N ASP A 253 2.58 16.58 -12.52
CA ASP A 253 3.46 15.49 -12.95
C ASP A 253 2.74 14.14 -12.82
N ASP A 254 2.46 13.51 -13.95
CA ASP A 254 1.83 12.19 -14.06
C ASP A 254 2.84 11.07 -14.37
N SER A 255 4.14 11.36 -14.40
CA SER A 255 5.19 10.43 -14.80
C SER A 255 5.21 9.17 -13.95
N ALA A 256 4.82 9.27 -12.68
CA ALA A 256 4.75 8.15 -11.74
C ALA A 256 3.68 7.10 -12.12
N SER A 257 2.66 7.50 -12.88
CA SER A 257 1.50 6.66 -13.20
C SER A 257 1.88 5.33 -13.88
N ARG A 258 2.95 5.34 -14.69
CA ARG A 258 3.46 4.14 -15.38
C ARG A 258 3.87 3.01 -14.43
N PHE A 259 4.22 3.32 -13.18
CA PHE A 259 4.63 2.34 -12.18
C PHE A 259 3.53 1.97 -11.19
N PHE A 260 2.39 2.68 -11.18
CA PHE A 260 1.33 2.44 -10.19
C PHE A 260 0.82 1.00 -10.23
N THR A 261 0.59 0.44 -11.42
CA THR A 261 0.13 -0.95 -11.55
C THR A 261 1.09 -1.93 -10.89
N ALA A 262 2.40 -1.82 -11.17
CA ALA A 262 3.41 -2.71 -10.61
C ALA A 262 3.57 -2.51 -9.09
N MET A 263 3.67 -1.25 -8.64
CA MET A 263 3.78 -0.90 -7.22
C MET A 263 2.60 -1.45 -6.42
N PHE A 264 1.37 -1.17 -6.85
CA PHE A 264 0.22 -1.58 -6.08
C PHE A 264 0.02 -3.10 -6.07
N ARG A 265 0.47 -3.82 -7.11
CA ARG A 265 0.49 -5.28 -7.10
C ARG A 265 1.40 -5.82 -6.00
N VAL A 266 2.57 -5.22 -5.81
CA VAL A 266 3.47 -5.58 -4.70
C VAL A 266 2.86 -5.16 -3.36
N LEU A 267 2.28 -3.96 -3.29
CA LEU A 267 1.67 -3.44 -2.06
C LEU A 267 0.54 -4.32 -1.56
N ALA A 268 -0.35 -4.79 -2.45
CA ALA A 268 -1.45 -5.68 -2.09
C ALA A 268 -0.96 -7.01 -1.49
N LYS A 269 0.16 -7.54 -2.00
CA LYS A 269 0.79 -8.73 -1.42
C LYS A 269 1.33 -8.45 -0.01
N ILE A 270 2.01 -7.32 0.15
CA ILE A 270 2.51 -6.85 1.46
C ILE A 270 1.35 -6.71 2.45
N GLU A 271 0.27 -6.03 2.06
CA GLU A 271 -0.92 -5.81 2.91
C GLU A 271 -1.60 -7.13 3.30
N LEU A 272 -1.75 -8.06 2.35
CA LEU A 272 -2.32 -9.38 2.62
C LEU A 272 -1.46 -10.16 3.62
N GLN A 273 -0.13 -10.08 3.50
CA GLN A 273 0.82 -10.75 4.39
C GLN A 273 0.80 -10.15 5.80
N ILE A 274 0.90 -8.82 5.93
CA ILE A 274 0.80 -8.13 7.23
C ILE A 274 -0.52 -8.51 7.91
N SER A 275 -1.61 -8.49 7.15
CA SER A 275 -2.92 -8.81 7.70
C SER A 275 -3.04 -10.28 8.06
N SER A 276 -2.47 -11.20 7.26
CA SER A 276 -2.42 -12.62 7.58
C SER A 276 -1.63 -12.91 8.86
N ALA A 277 -0.43 -12.34 9.00
CA ALA A 277 0.40 -12.48 10.19
C ALA A 277 -0.32 -11.94 11.44
N LEU A 278 -0.99 -10.79 11.31
CA LEU A 278 -1.71 -10.16 12.40
C LEU A 278 -2.99 -10.92 12.78
N CYS A 279 -3.73 -11.46 11.80
CA CYS A 279 -4.82 -12.40 12.07
C CYS A 279 -4.34 -13.67 12.77
N GLY A 280 -3.21 -14.23 12.33
CA GLY A 280 -2.58 -15.38 13.00
C GLY A 280 -2.27 -15.08 14.47
N MET A 281 -1.65 -13.94 14.77
CA MET A 281 -1.37 -13.50 16.14
C MET A 281 -2.66 -13.33 16.97
N ILE A 282 -3.72 -12.78 16.40
CA ILE A 282 -5.01 -12.65 17.09
C ILE A 282 -5.56 -14.05 17.41
N SER A 283 -5.62 -14.93 16.42
CA SER A 283 -6.18 -16.27 16.59
C SER A 283 -5.42 -17.10 17.63
N THR A 284 -4.11 -16.89 17.81
CA THR A 284 -3.31 -17.61 18.82
C THR A 284 -3.29 -16.94 20.20
N SER A 285 -3.57 -15.64 20.28
CA SER A 285 -3.36 -14.86 21.51
C SER A 285 -4.64 -14.31 22.12
N ILE A 286 -5.78 -14.50 21.46
CA ILE A 286 -7.07 -14.04 21.98
C ILE A 286 -7.43 -14.78 23.26
N LYS A 287 -7.80 -14.03 24.30
CA LYS A 287 -8.28 -14.60 25.55
C LYS A 287 -9.76 -14.94 25.39
N PRO A 288 -10.18 -16.19 25.66
CA PRO A 288 -11.59 -16.54 25.61
C PRO A 288 -12.36 -15.67 26.63
N PRO A 289 -13.57 -15.23 26.30
CA PRO A 289 -14.35 -14.39 27.21
C PRO A 289 -14.69 -15.18 28.48
N ASN A 290 -14.60 -14.54 29.65
CA ASN A 290 -15.26 -15.04 30.85
C ASN A 290 -16.77 -14.92 30.63
N PHE A 291 -17.42 -16.02 30.25
CA PHE A 291 -18.85 -16.09 29.92
C PHE A 291 -19.80 -15.79 31.11
N SER A 292 -19.29 -15.31 32.24
CA SER A 292 -20.06 -14.94 33.44
C SER A 292 -20.62 -13.51 33.42
N VAL A 293 -20.29 -12.69 32.41
CA VAL A 293 -20.81 -11.31 32.31
C VAL A 293 -21.73 -11.16 31.10
N ASN A 294 -23.04 -11.11 31.36
CA ASN A 294 -24.04 -10.73 30.37
C ASN A 294 -23.94 -9.22 30.09
N TYR A 295 -23.15 -8.84 29.09
CA TYR A 295 -23.21 -7.49 28.53
C TYR A 295 -24.50 -7.34 27.72
N SER A 296 -25.57 -6.86 28.36
CA SER A 296 -26.75 -6.34 27.67
C SER A 296 -26.40 -5.02 27.00
N MET A 297 -26.01 -5.05 25.73
CA MET A 297 -25.94 -3.86 24.89
C MET A 297 -26.73 -4.07 23.60
N LYS A 298 -27.47 -3.02 23.21
CA LYS A 298 -28.36 -3.03 22.05
C LYS A 298 -27.54 -3.31 20.78
N PRO A 299 -27.90 -4.33 19.97
CA PRO A 299 -27.22 -4.60 18.72
C PRO A 299 -27.25 -3.35 17.82
N THR A 300 -26.13 -3.08 17.14
CA THR A 300 -26.16 -2.29 15.91
C THR A 300 -27.21 -2.91 14.99
N LYS A 301 -28.12 -2.10 14.42
CA LYS A 301 -29.29 -2.57 13.65
C LYS A 301 -28.88 -3.75 12.75
N PRO A 302 -29.52 -4.92 12.87
CA PRO A 302 -29.13 -6.08 12.09
C PRO A 302 -29.27 -5.75 10.60
N VAL A 303 -28.20 -6.00 9.85
CA VAL A 303 -28.12 -5.78 8.39
C VAL A 303 -29.08 -6.73 7.65
N VAL A 304 -29.44 -7.84 8.29
CA VAL A 304 -30.42 -8.81 7.80
C VAL A 304 -31.68 -8.72 8.66
N LYS A 305 -32.85 -8.52 8.06
CA LYS A 305 -34.14 -8.59 8.78
C LYS A 305 -34.26 -9.96 9.44
N SER A 306 -34.16 -9.99 10.78
CA SER A 306 -34.47 -11.09 11.70
C SER A 306 -34.35 -12.49 11.09
N VAL A 307 -33.14 -13.06 11.05
CA VAL A 307 -33.01 -14.51 10.93
C VAL A 307 -33.51 -15.11 12.24
N VAL A 308 -34.54 -15.95 12.19
CA VAL A 308 -35.00 -16.75 13.33
C VAL A 308 -33.82 -17.57 13.83
N ALA A 309 -33.47 -17.44 15.11
CA ALA A 309 -32.36 -18.17 15.71
C ALA A 309 -32.48 -19.68 15.39
N GLY A 310 -31.48 -20.23 14.67
CA GLY A 310 -31.40 -21.65 14.36
C GLY A 310 -31.69 -22.07 12.91
N LYS A 311 -32.07 -21.17 11.99
CA LYS A 311 -32.13 -21.48 10.54
C LYS A 311 -30.87 -21.02 9.81
N SER A 312 -30.29 -21.87 8.96
CA SER A 312 -29.16 -21.51 8.09
C SER A 312 -29.59 -20.42 7.10
N ILE A 313 -28.73 -19.42 6.90
CA ILE A 313 -28.98 -18.39 5.90
C ILE A 313 -28.80 -19.02 4.51
N GLY A 314 -29.82 -18.90 3.65
CA GLY A 314 -29.67 -19.28 2.25
C GLY A 314 -28.83 -18.25 1.51
N LEU A 315 -27.81 -18.70 0.79
CA LEU A 315 -26.96 -17.85 -0.05
C LEU A 315 -27.32 -18.01 -1.52
N ILE A 316 -27.13 -16.94 -2.28
CA ILE A 316 -27.21 -16.92 -3.73
C ILE A 316 -25.90 -16.42 -4.31
N THR A 317 -25.43 -17.11 -5.35
CA THR A 317 -24.28 -16.69 -6.15
C THR A 317 -24.78 -16.05 -7.43
N GLN A 318 -24.23 -14.89 -7.77
CA GLN A 318 -24.65 -14.12 -8.93
C GLN A 318 -23.45 -13.54 -9.68
N LYS A 319 -23.62 -13.37 -10.99
CA LYS A 319 -22.73 -12.58 -11.83
C LYS A 319 -23.21 -11.14 -11.90
N VAL A 320 -22.29 -10.19 -11.82
CA VAL A 320 -22.58 -8.76 -11.94
C VAL A 320 -22.40 -8.34 -13.39
N ILE A 321 -23.48 -7.90 -14.02
CA ILE A 321 -23.53 -7.49 -15.42
C ILE A 321 -23.67 -5.98 -15.50
N THR A 322 -22.78 -5.33 -16.24
CA THR A 322 -22.79 -3.87 -16.44
C THR A 322 -23.84 -3.48 -17.49
N TYR A 323 -24.17 -2.19 -17.56
CA TYR A 323 -25.02 -1.64 -18.61
C TYR A 323 -24.53 -1.95 -20.04
N PHE A 324 -23.22 -2.13 -20.22
CA PHE A 324 -22.59 -2.42 -21.52
C PHE A 324 -22.61 -3.92 -21.88
N ASN A 325 -23.37 -4.74 -21.16
CA ASN A 325 -23.44 -6.19 -21.34
C ASN A 325 -22.07 -6.88 -21.20
N THR A 326 -21.23 -6.33 -20.32
CA THR A 326 -19.97 -6.94 -19.87
C THR A 326 -20.13 -7.39 -18.42
N SER A 327 -19.19 -8.17 -17.90
CA SER A 327 -19.24 -8.65 -16.53
C SER A 327 -18.00 -8.27 -15.74
N LEU A 328 -18.13 -8.19 -14.41
CA LEU A 328 -16.98 -7.94 -13.55
C LEU A 328 -16.00 -9.12 -13.59
N GLN A 329 -14.72 -8.80 -13.74
CA GLN A 329 -13.61 -9.75 -13.82
C GLN A 329 -12.38 -9.19 -13.11
N VAL A 330 -11.35 -10.02 -12.92
CA VAL A 330 -10.08 -9.64 -12.29
C VAL A 330 -8.96 -9.74 -13.34
N ASP A 331 -8.25 -8.63 -13.56
CA ASP A 331 -7.11 -8.60 -14.48
C ASP A 331 -5.93 -9.40 -13.90
N PRO A 332 -5.44 -10.50 -14.55
CA PRO A 332 -4.32 -11.34 -14.10
C PRO A 332 -3.04 -10.56 -13.74
N ASN A 333 -2.82 -9.41 -14.37
CA ASN A 333 -1.57 -8.68 -14.26
C ASN A 333 -1.54 -7.65 -13.14
N SER A 334 -2.68 -6.98 -12.88
CA SER A 334 -2.78 -5.88 -11.92
C SER A 334 -3.55 -6.21 -10.65
N ASP A 335 -4.25 -7.35 -10.62
CA ASP A 335 -5.17 -7.74 -9.55
C ASP A 335 -6.37 -6.77 -9.38
N LEU A 336 -6.56 -5.85 -10.35
CA LEU A 336 -7.68 -4.92 -10.38
C LEU A 336 -8.96 -5.61 -10.85
N ILE A 337 -10.08 -5.23 -10.22
CA ILE A 337 -11.41 -5.49 -10.73
C ILE A 337 -11.61 -4.59 -11.97
N ILE A 338 -11.96 -5.24 -13.07
CA ILE A 338 -12.25 -4.67 -14.38
C ILE A 338 -13.62 -5.21 -14.85
N HIS A 339 -14.10 -4.77 -16.01
CA HIS A 339 -15.26 -5.36 -16.64
C HIS A 339 -15.01 -5.69 -18.11
N SER A 340 -15.22 -6.93 -18.53
CA SER A 340 -14.96 -7.36 -19.91
C SER A 340 -16.01 -8.34 -20.41
N SER A 341 -16.05 -8.53 -21.72
CA SER A 341 -16.89 -9.55 -22.36
C SER A 341 -16.43 -10.94 -21.97
N GLU A 342 -17.34 -11.92 -21.94
CA GLU A 342 -17.04 -13.29 -21.52
C GLU A 342 -16.05 -14.02 -22.44
N THR A 343 -15.87 -13.54 -23.67
CA THR A 343 -14.90 -14.07 -24.63
C THR A 343 -13.45 -13.72 -24.31
N ASP A 344 -13.21 -12.80 -23.35
CA ASP A 344 -11.87 -12.44 -22.93
C ASP A 344 -11.29 -13.51 -21.97
N GLN A 345 -10.59 -14.49 -22.56
CA GLN A 345 -10.00 -15.61 -21.81
C GLN A 345 -8.84 -15.22 -20.88
N ARG A 346 -8.43 -13.95 -20.88
CA ARG A 346 -7.28 -13.49 -20.08
C ARG A 346 -7.66 -13.18 -18.63
N SER A 347 -8.92 -12.89 -18.34
CA SER A 347 -9.36 -12.46 -17.00
C SER A 347 -10.19 -13.52 -16.28
N GLU A 348 -10.14 -13.48 -14.95
CA GLU A 348 -10.91 -14.40 -14.09
C GLU A 348 -12.26 -13.77 -13.75
N SER A 349 -13.36 -14.52 -13.84
CA SER A 349 -14.69 -14.00 -13.49
C SER A 349 -14.76 -13.62 -12.01
N LEU A 350 -15.47 -12.53 -11.69
CA LEU A 350 -15.77 -12.12 -10.32
C LEU A 350 -17.25 -12.37 -10.03
N TYR A 351 -17.54 -13.00 -8.90
CA TYR A 351 -18.89 -13.35 -8.47
C TYR A 351 -19.31 -12.61 -7.22
N LEU A 352 -20.62 -12.48 -7.06
CA LEU A 352 -21.28 -11.86 -5.93
C LEU A 352 -21.99 -12.95 -5.11
N ILE A 353 -21.68 -13.06 -3.82
CA ILE A 353 -22.40 -13.92 -2.87
C ILE A 353 -23.17 -13.04 -1.89
N ARG A 354 -24.47 -13.30 -1.73
CA ARG A 354 -25.32 -12.59 -0.76
C ARG A 354 -26.45 -13.48 -0.21
N PRO A 355 -27.13 -13.09 0.87
CA PRO A 355 -28.32 -13.78 1.34
C PRO A 355 -29.48 -13.68 0.33
N THR A 356 -30.24 -14.76 0.18
CA THR A 356 -31.37 -14.86 -0.78
C THR A 356 -32.47 -13.82 -0.56
N ASN A 357 -32.74 -13.44 0.69
CA ASN A 357 -33.90 -12.63 1.08
C ASN A 357 -33.53 -11.32 1.80
N SER A 358 -32.45 -10.66 1.38
CA SER A 358 -32.02 -9.41 2.03
C SER A 358 -31.34 -8.45 1.05
N ASP A 359 -31.60 -7.16 1.24
CA ASP A 359 -30.79 -6.02 0.74
C ASP A 359 -29.52 -5.86 1.58
N ALA A 360 -28.94 -6.98 2.02
CA ALA A 360 -27.78 -6.99 2.89
C ALA A 360 -26.49 -6.68 2.12
N ASP A 361 -25.41 -6.52 2.88
CA ASP A 361 -24.06 -6.58 2.33
C ASP A 361 -23.88 -7.81 1.42
N ALA A 362 -23.04 -7.66 0.42
CA ALA A 362 -22.62 -8.74 -0.45
C ALA A 362 -21.10 -8.87 -0.44
N LEU A 363 -20.62 -10.07 -0.74
CA LEU A 363 -19.21 -10.38 -0.87
C LEU A 363 -18.88 -10.61 -2.33
N MET A 364 -17.94 -9.84 -2.87
CA MET A 364 -17.35 -10.08 -4.19
C MET A 364 -16.14 -10.99 -4.03
N VAL A 365 -16.12 -12.08 -4.80
CA VAL A 365 -15.17 -13.19 -4.67
C VAL A 365 -14.76 -13.75 -6.02
N CYS A 366 -13.56 -14.30 -6.12
CA CYS A 366 -13.20 -15.18 -7.23
C CYS A 366 -13.85 -16.58 -7.08
N PRO A 367 -14.14 -17.30 -8.19
CA PRO A 367 -14.68 -18.66 -8.20
C PRO A 367 -13.84 -19.63 -7.39
N THR A 368 -12.53 -19.54 -7.60
CA THR A 368 -11.56 -20.42 -6.97
C THR A 368 -11.12 -19.80 -5.66
N HIS A 369 -10.97 -20.62 -4.62
CA HIS A 369 -10.42 -20.17 -3.35
C HIS A 369 -8.94 -19.80 -3.55
N GLY A 370 -8.69 -18.55 -3.94
CA GLY A 370 -7.37 -18.05 -4.27
C GLY A 370 -6.79 -17.18 -3.16
N SER A 371 -5.49 -17.31 -2.93
CA SER A 371 -4.66 -16.33 -2.21
C SER A 371 -4.49 -15.01 -2.98
N ARG A 372 -5.28 -14.80 -4.03
CA ARG A 372 -5.12 -13.70 -4.97
C ARG A 372 -5.72 -12.41 -4.37
N PRO A 373 -4.92 -11.35 -4.21
CA PRO A 373 -5.47 -10.07 -3.81
C PRO A 373 -6.49 -9.58 -4.83
N LEU A 374 -7.58 -9.00 -4.36
CA LEU A 374 -8.55 -8.25 -5.14
C LEU A 374 -8.34 -6.77 -4.85
N ARG A 375 -8.41 -5.95 -5.90
CA ARG A 375 -8.29 -4.51 -5.79
C ARG A 375 -9.38 -3.80 -6.56
N LEU A 376 -9.91 -2.74 -5.97
CA LEU A 376 -10.92 -1.91 -6.57
C LEU A 376 -10.47 -0.46 -6.56
N ARG A 377 -10.42 0.19 -7.73
CA ARG A 377 -9.97 1.59 -7.83
C ARG A 377 -10.88 2.49 -6.98
N GLY A 378 -10.30 3.33 -6.14
CA GLY A 378 -11.05 4.24 -5.27
C GLY A 378 -11.71 3.57 -4.06
N ASP A 379 -11.45 2.29 -3.81
CA ASP A 379 -11.91 1.58 -2.62
C ASP A 379 -10.74 1.03 -1.81
N ARG A 380 -10.78 1.29 -0.51
CA ARG A 380 -9.71 0.96 0.43
C ARG A 380 -9.72 -0.50 0.91
N GLN A 381 -10.57 -1.33 0.35
CA GLN A 381 -10.60 -2.74 0.71
C GLN A 381 -9.50 -3.50 -0.02
N ALA A 382 -8.50 -3.93 0.72
CA ALA A 382 -7.57 -4.98 0.30
C ALA A 382 -7.96 -6.33 0.92
N GLY A 383 -7.81 -7.41 0.16
CA GLY A 383 -8.08 -8.78 0.59
C GLY A 383 -8.36 -9.70 -0.60
N THR A 384 -8.74 -10.94 -0.34
CA THR A 384 -9.20 -11.88 -1.38
C THR A 384 -10.71 -11.82 -1.58
N VAL A 385 -11.39 -10.93 -0.85
CA VAL A 385 -12.84 -10.71 -0.84
C VAL A 385 -13.08 -9.21 -0.66
N ILE A 386 -13.99 -8.64 -1.45
CA ILE A 386 -14.42 -7.23 -1.32
C ILE A 386 -15.86 -7.18 -0.82
N GLN A 387 -16.12 -6.46 0.26
CA GLN A 387 -17.46 -6.29 0.81
C GLN A 387 -18.13 -5.05 0.19
N MET A 388 -19.37 -5.20 -0.29
CA MET A 388 -20.15 -4.09 -0.85
C MET A 388 -21.53 -4.02 -0.21
N GLN A 389 -22.02 -2.79 0.02
CA GLN A 389 -23.44 -2.55 0.36
C GLN A 389 -24.26 -2.62 -0.92
N VAL A 390 -25.31 -3.44 -0.92
CA VAL A 390 -26.20 -3.61 -2.08
C VAL A 390 -27.43 -2.71 -1.92
N GLY A 391 -27.75 -1.96 -2.96
CA GLY A 391 -29.02 -1.24 -3.06
C GLY A 391 -29.78 -1.69 -4.29
N LEU A 392 -31.01 -2.19 -4.13
CA LEU A 392 -31.90 -2.55 -5.22
C LEU A 392 -32.82 -1.37 -5.56
N THR A 393 -32.96 -1.08 -6.86
CA THR A 393 -33.94 -0.10 -7.35
C THR A 393 -35.27 -0.80 -7.68
N PRO A 394 -36.40 -0.06 -7.71
CA PRO A 394 -37.70 -0.61 -8.13
C PRO A 394 -37.69 -1.22 -9.53
N GLU A 395 -36.79 -0.74 -10.40
CA GLU A 395 -36.62 -1.22 -11.78
C GLU A 395 -35.78 -2.50 -11.87
N GLY A 396 -35.37 -3.07 -10.73
CA GLY A 396 -34.55 -4.29 -10.67
C GLY A 396 -33.06 -4.07 -10.93
N LEU A 397 -32.61 -2.82 -11.00
CA LEU A 397 -31.19 -2.49 -11.09
C LEU A 397 -30.55 -2.51 -9.72
N THR A 398 -29.24 -2.76 -9.70
CA THR A 398 -28.45 -2.89 -8.49
C THR A 398 -27.36 -1.84 -8.44
N THR A 399 -27.19 -1.24 -7.26
CA THR A 399 -26.09 -0.36 -6.92
C THR A 399 -25.19 -1.06 -5.90
N PHE A 400 -23.88 -0.84 -6.02
CA PHE A 400 -22.91 -1.29 -5.03
C PHE A 400 -22.23 -0.08 -4.43
N ARG A 401 -22.14 -0.04 -3.10
CA ARG A 401 -21.53 1.07 -2.37
C ARG A 401 -20.46 0.54 -1.42
N SER A 402 -19.31 1.20 -1.42
CA SER A 402 -18.24 0.90 -0.46
C SER A 402 -18.70 1.20 0.97
N PRO A 403 -18.60 0.25 1.91
CA PRO A 403 -18.81 0.55 3.32
C PRO A 403 -17.75 1.51 3.87
N ALA A 404 -16.55 1.52 3.29
CA ALA A 404 -15.40 2.32 3.72
C ALA A 404 -15.47 3.76 3.22
N THR A 405 -15.63 3.97 1.91
CA THR A 405 -15.62 5.31 1.31
C THR A 405 -16.99 5.92 1.15
N ARG A 406 -18.06 5.10 1.22
CA ARG A 406 -19.44 5.50 0.95
C ARG A 406 -19.65 6.01 -0.49
N LEU A 407 -18.74 5.69 -1.40
CA LEU A 407 -18.88 5.94 -2.83
C LEU A 407 -19.45 4.70 -3.52
N PHE A 408 -20.04 4.92 -4.69
CA PHE A 408 -20.65 3.89 -5.52
C PHE A 408 -19.67 3.36 -6.54
N LEU A 409 -19.78 2.05 -6.78
CA LEU A 409 -19.13 1.34 -7.86
C LEU A 409 -19.73 1.73 -9.21
N THR A 410 -18.88 1.92 -10.21
CA THR A 410 -19.25 2.15 -11.60
C THR A 410 -18.30 1.42 -12.54
N ALA A 411 -18.80 1.12 -13.73
CA ALA A 411 -18.01 0.59 -14.84
C ALA A 411 -17.92 1.68 -15.92
N GLU A 412 -16.71 1.93 -16.41
CA GLU A 412 -16.50 2.91 -17.49
C GLU A 412 -17.01 2.36 -18.84
N PRO A 413 -17.40 3.22 -19.80
CA PRO A 413 -17.73 2.75 -21.14
C PRO A 413 -16.55 2.00 -21.78
N PRO A 414 -16.79 0.81 -22.39
CA PRO A 414 -15.76 0.12 -23.15
C PRO A 414 -15.18 1.00 -24.26
N GLY A 415 -13.86 0.93 -24.48
CA GLY A 415 -13.20 1.61 -25.61
C GLY A 415 -12.78 3.08 -25.38
N ILE A 416 -13.03 3.66 -24.20
CA ILE A 416 -12.45 4.97 -23.83
C ILE A 416 -11.15 4.73 -23.04
N GLY A 417 -10.01 5.26 -23.52
CA GLY A 417 -8.72 5.20 -22.81
C GLY A 417 -8.23 3.77 -22.58
N THR A 418 -7.88 3.41 -21.32
CA THR A 418 -7.47 2.04 -20.99
C THR A 418 -8.64 1.04 -20.92
N GLY A 419 -9.86 1.45 -21.33
CA GLY A 419 -11.09 0.68 -21.57
C GLY A 419 -11.28 -0.61 -20.77
N ASN A 420 -12.35 -0.68 -19.97
CA ASN A 420 -12.75 -1.79 -19.07
C ASN A 420 -12.51 -1.52 -17.57
N GLN A 421 -12.38 -0.26 -17.14
CA GLN A 421 -12.12 0.05 -15.75
C GLN A 421 -13.38 -0.04 -14.88
N VAL A 422 -13.20 -0.49 -13.64
CA VAL A 422 -14.21 -0.42 -12.59
C VAL A 422 -13.65 0.41 -11.44
N SER A 423 -14.43 1.39 -11.00
CA SER A 423 -14.01 2.38 -10.00
C SER A 423 -15.12 2.59 -8.96
N CYS A 424 -14.72 2.94 -7.75
CA CYS A 424 -15.61 3.24 -6.63
C CYS A 424 -15.44 4.70 -6.19
N ASP A 425 -15.87 5.63 -7.04
CA ASP A 425 -15.58 7.06 -6.90
C ASP A 425 -16.82 7.96 -6.97
N ARG A 426 -18.01 7.41 -7.26
CA ARG A 426 -19.22 8.21 -7.46
C ARG A 426 -19.96 8.47 -6.15
N LYS A 427 -20.42 9.72 -5.96
CA LYS A 427 -21.36 10.05 -4.86
C LYS A 427 -22.80 9.70 -5.19
N VAL A 428 -23.15 9.73 -6.48
CA VAL A 428 -24.48 9.46 -7.04
C VAL A 428 -24.27 8.72 -8.35
N VAL A 429 -25.11 7.74 -8.65
CA VAL A 429 -25.06 6.94 -9.88
C VAL A 429 -26.31 7.17 -10.73
N LYS A 430 -26.12 7.17 -12.06
CA LYS A 430 -27.19 7.17 -13.05
C LYS A 430 -27.54 5.75 -13.47
N ASN A 431 -28.69 5.55 -14.11
CA ASN A 431 -29.16 4.21 -14.50
C ASN A 431 -28.15 3.42 -15.35
N TRP A 432 -27.38 4.09 -16.22
CA TRP A 432 -26.35 3.44 -17.04
C TRP A 432 -25.08 3.06 -16.25
N GLU A 433 -24.91 3.57 -15.04
CA GLU A 433 -23.82 3.23 -14.12
C GLU A 433 -24.23 2.10 -13.15
N MET A 434 -25.50 1.68 -13.19
CA MET A 434 -26.02 0.59 -12.35
C MET A 434 -25.82 -0.78 -13.02
N PHE A 435 -26.01 -1.83 -12.23
CA PHE A 435 -25.73 -3.20 -12.63
C PHE A 435 -27.00 -4.06 -12.64
N SER A 436 -27.00 -5.11 -13.45
CA SER A 436 -27.96 -6.20 -13.36
C SER A 436 -27.28 -7.46 -12.79
N LEU A 437 -28.08 -8.36 -12.21
CA LEU A 437 -27.58 -9.56 -11.56
C LEU A 437 -28.10 -10.80 -12.28
N LEU A 438 -27.20 -11.69 -12.66
CA LEU A 438 -27.53 -12.99 -13.23
C LEU A 438 -27.29 -14.06 -12.17
N VAL A 439 -28.31 -14.86 -11.84
CA VAL A 439 -28.19 -15.96 -10.88
C VAL A 439 -27.38 -17.10 -11.50
N LEU A 440 -26.45 -17.67 -10.72
CA LEU A 440 -25.61 -18.79 -11.12
C LEU A 440 -25.97 -20.05 -10.32
N ASP A 441 -25.57 -21.20 -10.85
CA ASP A 441 -25.75 -22.50 -10.18
C ASP A 441 -24.88 -22.60 -8.92
N SER A 442 -25.33 -23.39 -7.94
CA SER A 442 -24.73 -23.44 -6.59
C SER A 442 -23.31 -24.02 -6.54
N ASP A 443 -22.89 -24.74 -7.59
CA ASP A 443 -21.57 -25.37 -7.74
C ASP A 443 -20.55 -24.49 -8.48
N THR A 444 -20.93 -23.27 -8.89
CA THR A 444 -20.06 -22.34 -9.63
C THR A 444 -18.86 -21.83 -8.80
N VAL A 445 -18.93 -21.90 -7.47
CA VAL A 445 -17.92 -21.37 -6.56
C VAL A 445 -17.43 -22.47 -5.62
N ASP A 446 -16.12 -22.48 -5.34
CA ASP A 446 -15.51 -23.45 -4.45
C ASP A 446 -16.22 -23.53 -3.08
N GLN A 447 -16.38 -24.76 -2.59
CA GLN A 447 -17.05 -25.03 -1.30
C GLN A 447 -16.44 -24.24 -0.14
N ALA A 448 -15.13 -24.02 -0.15
CA ALA A 448 -14.43 -23.24 0.87
C ALA A 448 -14.89 -21.77 0.89
N VAL A 449 -15.09 -21.15 -0.28
CA VAL A 449 -15.58 -19.77 -0.39
C VAL A 449 -17.03 -19.69 0.06
N THR A 450 -17.87 -20.65 -0.33
CA THR A 450 -19.27 -20.74 0.12
C THR A 450 -19.36 -20.90 1.64
N GLN A 451 -18.53 -21.73 2.26
CA GLN A 451 -18.47 -21.91 3.71
C GLN A 451 -17.98 -20.64 4.45
N MET A 452 -17.01 -19.93 3.86
CA MET A 452 -16.54 -18.64 4.37
C MET A 452 -17.65 -17.59 4.34
N ALA A 453 -18.36 -17.46 3.22
CA ALA A 453 -19.49 -16.55 3.08
C ALA A 453 -20.63 -16.90 4.04
N GLN A 454 -20.93 -18.19 4.22
CA GLN A 454 -21.92 -18.66 5.19
C GLN A 454 -21.56 -18.21 6.61
N SER A 455 -20.32 -18.43 7.01
CA SER A 455 -19.81 -18.04 8.34
C SER A 455 -19.91 -16.53 8.57
N TYR A 456 -19.55 -15.73 7.54
CA TYR A 456 -19.69 -14.28 7.57
C TYR A 456 -21.13 -13.85 7.81
N PHE A 457 -22.06 -14.28 6.96
CA PHE A 457 -23.45 -13.83 7.02
C PHE A 457 -24.16 -14.31 8.28
N GLU A 458 -23.83 -15.50 8.78
CA GLU A 458 -24.35 -15.98 10.06
C GLU A 458 -23.93 -15.09 11.22
N LEU A 459 -22.65 -14.69 11.28
CA LEU A 459 -22.15 -13.82 12.34
C LEU A 459 -22.80 -12.42 12.27
N ILE A 460 -22.89 -11.84 11.08
CA ILE A 460 -23.53 -10.53 10.88
C ILE A 460 -25.02 -10.58 11.24
N SER A 461 -25.73 -11.65 10.87
CA SER A 461 -27.17 -11.79 11.15
C SER A 461 -27.51 -11.86 12.64
N ARG A 462 -26.59 -12.37 13.46
CA ARG A 462 -26.75 -12.50 14.91
C ARG A 462 -26.38 -11.22 15.68
N GLY A 463 -25.90 -10.20 14.98
CA GLY A 463 -25.36 -8.98 15.58
C GLY A 463 -23.87 -9.15 15.88
N LEU A 464 -23.03 -8.47 15.11
CA LEU A 464 -21.59 -8.49 15.31
C LEU A 464 -21.21 -7.62 16.52
N THR A 465 -20.58 -8.23 17.52
CA THR A 465 -20.02 -7.58 18.71
C THR A 465 -18.60 -8.09 18.93
N ALA A 466 -17.84 -7.39 19.78
CA ALA A 466 -16.52 -7.83 20.21
C ALA A 466 -16.56 -9.25 20.79
N SER A 467 -17.56 -9.54 21.64
CA SER A 467 -17.70 -10.84 22.28
C SER A 467 -18.14 -11.94 21.30
N SER A 468 -19.04 -11.64 20.35
CA SER A 468 -19.45 -12.64 19.35
C SER A 468 -18.30 -12.95 18.38
N LEU A 469 -17.52 -11.95 17.99
CA LEU A 469 -16.31 -12.13 17.19
C LEU A 469 -15.23 -12.91 17.95
N CYS A 470 -14.97 -12.56 19.21
CA CYS A 470 -13.99 -13.26 20.05
C CYS A 470 -14.36 -14.73 20.26
N LYS A 471 -15.64 -15.01 20.52
CA LYS A 471 -16.16 -16.37 20.61
C LYS A 471 -15.94 -17.14 19.32
N TRP A 472 -16.28 -16.55 18.17
CA TRP A 472 -16.10 -17.18 16.86
C TRP A 472 -14.63 -17.50 16.55
N ILE A 473 -13.71 -16.57 16.82
CA ILE A 473 -12.26 -16.81 16.67
C ILE A 473 -11.80 -17.97 17.56
N SER A 474 -12.30 -18.03 18.80
CA SER A 474 -11.91 -19.05 19.78
C SER A 474 -12.44 -20.44 19.43
N GLU A 475 -13.68 -20.53 18.90
CA GLU A 475 -14.34 -21.79 18.57
C GLU A 475 -13.93 -22.34 17.19
N SER A 476 -13.46 -21.49 16.28
CA SER A 476 -13.10 -21.92 14.93
C SER A 476 -11.85 -21.19 14.37
N PRO A 477 -10.69 -21.32 15.04
CA PRO A 477 -9.47 -20.58 14.67
C PRO A 477 -8.92 -20.94 13.28
N ARG A 478 -9.28 -22.11 12.74
CA ARG A 478 -8.89 -22.56 11.39
C ARG A 478 -9.82 -22.09 10.27
N SER A 479 -11.06 -21.68 10.58
CA SER A 479 -12.02 -21.16 9.59
C SER A 479 -12.02 -19.63 9.48
N ALA A 480 -11.34 -18.96 10.41
CA ALA A 480 -11.10 -17.52 10.34
C ALA A 480 -10.00 -17.23 9.33
N SER A 481 -10.35 -17.22 8.03
CA SER A 481 -9.42 -16.67 7.02
C SER A 481 -9.07 -15.24 7.42
N SER A 482 -7.80 -14.84 7.21
CA SER A 482 -7.34 -13.49 7.56
C SER A 482 -8.21 -12.41 6.91
N THR A 483 -8.73 -12.69 5.73
CA THR A 483 -9.66 -11.85 4.99
C THR A 483 -11.00 -11.69 5.73
N LEU A 484 -11.60 -12.77 6.20
CA LEU A 484 -12.87 -12.70 6.91
C LEU A 484 -12.74 -11.91 8.22
N LEU A 485 -11.67 -12.14 8.98
CA LEU A 485 -11.41 -11.40 10.21
C LEU A 485 -11.22 -9.90 9.96
N GLN A 486 -10.54 -9.50 8.87
CA GLN A 486 -10.42 -8.10 8.49
C GLN A 486 -11.77 -7.44 8.21
N ILE A 487 -12.62 -8.09 7.41
CA ILE A 487 -13.95 -7.56 7.06
C ILE A 487 -14.79 -7.38 8.33
N LEU A 488 -14.80 -8.40 9.21
CA LEU A 488 -15.53 -8.36 10.48
C LEU A 488 -14.99 -7.27 11.42
N LEU A 489 -13.66 -7.13 11.56
CA LEU A 489 -13.08 -6.09 12.39
C LEU A 489 -13.44 -4.69 11.88
N ARG A 490 -13.51 -4.47 10.56
CA ARG A 490 -13.93 -3.17 9.99
C ARG A 490 -15.38 -2.84 10.34
N GLN A 491 -16.26 -3.84 10.37
CA GLN A 491 -17.68 -3.72 10.70
C GLN A 491 -17.94 -3.37 12.19
N LEU A 492 -17.00 -3.67 13.09
CA LEU A 492 -17.15 -3.28 14.49
C LEU A 492 -17.21 -1.75 14.64
N SER A 493 -18.12 -1.28 15.49
CA SER A 493 -18.16 0.12 15.91
C SER A 493 -16.87 0.50 16.64
N LYS A 494 -16.61 1.82 16.80
CA LYS A 494 -15.43 2.27 17.57
C LYS A 494 -15.42 1.72 19.00
N SER A 495 -16.57 1.66 19.66
CA SER A 495 -16.68 1.11 21.02
C SER A 495 -16.44 -0.40 21.05
N GLU A 496 -16.96 -1.14 20.06
CA GLU A 496 -16.73 -2.57 19.97
C GLU A 496 -15.28 -2.90 19.60
N LYS A 497 -14.60 -2.09 18.79
CA LYS A 497 -13.16 -2.24 18.53
C LYS A 497 -12.34 -2.09 19.80
N LEU A 498 -12.67 -1.09 20.62
CA LEU A 498 -12.02 -0.87 21.92
C LEU A 498 -12.33 -2.01 22.89
N HIS A 499 -13.56 -2.54 22.90
CA HIS A 499 -13.88 -3.72 23.70
C HIS A 499 -13.11 -4.95 23.19
N PHE A 500 -13.02 -5.13 21.88
CA PHE A 500 -12.31 -6.25 21.26
C PHE A 500 -10.81 -6.24 21.62
N SER A 501 -10.18 -5.06 21.67
CA SER A 501 -8.76 -4.97 22.05
C SER A 501 -8.48 -5.46 23.47
N THR A 502 -9.48 -5.50 24.37
CA THR A 502 -9.32 -6.05 25.72
C THR A 502 -9.12 -7.57 25.74
N TYR A 503 -9.54 -8.28 24.68
CA TYR A 503 -9.29 -9.71 24.52
C TYR A 503 -7.89 -10.01 23.97
N LEU A 504 -7.14 -8.98 23.55
CA LEU A 504 -5.83 -9.13 22.92
C LEU A 504 -4.70 -8.74 23.89
N PRO A 505 -3.48 -9.28 23.70
CA PRO A 505 -2.29 -8.75 24.37
C PRO A 505 -2.09 -7.27 24.04
N ALA A 506 -1.60 -6.49 25.02
CA ALA A 506 -1.38 -5.04 24.87
C ALA A 506 -0.45 -4.65 23.69
N SER A 507 0.41 -5.57 23.24
CA SER A 507 1.30 -5.41 22.08
C SER A 507 0.63 -5.64 20.71
N THR A 508 -0.67 -5.95 20.69
CA THR A 508 -1.40 -6.26 19.44
C THR A 508 -1.85 -4.96 18.76
N PRO A 509 -1.40 -4.67 17.53
CA PRO A 509 -1.62 -3.41 16.84
C PRO A 509 -2.96 -3.49 16.11
N LEU A 510 -4.05 -3.50 16.86
CA LEU A 510 -5.38 -3.64 16.29
C LEU A 510 -5.68 -2.54 15.26
N GLU A 511 -5.12 -1.34 15.46
CA GLU A 511 -5.22 -0.23 14.52
C GLU A 511 -4.63 -0.57 13.15
N THR A 512 -3.55 -1.35 13.08
CA THR A 512 -3.02 -1.82 11.80
C THR A 512 -4.06 -2.67 11.07
N LEU A 513 -4.73 -3.62 11.72
CA LEU A 513 -5.77 -4.44 11.07
C LEU A 513 -7.02 -3.64 10.65
N VAL A 514 -7.46 -2.72 11.51
CA VAL A 514 -8.66 -1.91 11.27
C VAL A 514 -8.41 -0.85 10.20
N ASN A 515 -7.21 -0.28 10.19
CA ASN A 515 -6.79 0.76 9.27
C ASN A 515 -5.95 0.22 8.10
N ASN A 516 -5.71 -1.10 7.96
CA ASN A 516 -5.02 -1.78 6.83
C ASN A 516 -5.81 -1.70 5.51
N SER A 517 -6.43 -0.55 5.33
CA SER A 517 -7.02 0.03 4.16
C SER A 517 -6.29 1.37 3.90
N GLN A 518 -5.00 1.50 4.29
CA GLN A 518 -4.30 2.78 4.13
C GLN A 518 -3.90 3.03 2.68
N TYR A 519 -3.91 2.02 1.80
CA TYR A 519 -3.42 2.17 0.43
C TYR A 519 -4.17 1.39 -0.67
N SER A 520 -5.33 0.79 -0.37
CA SER A 520 -6.10 0.05 -1.40
C SER A 520 -6.90 0.97 -2.31
#